data_AF-A0A2D0HCT5-F1
#
_entry.id   AF-A0A2D0HCT5-F1
#
_cell.length_a   1.000
_cell.length_b   1.000
_cell.length_c   1.000
_cell.angle_alpha   90.00
_cell.angle_beta   90.00
_cell.angle_gamma   90.00
#
_symmetry.space_group_name_H-M   'P 1'
#
loop_
_entity.id
_entity.type
_entity.pdbx_description
1 polymer ?
#
loop_
_entity_poly.entity_id
_entity_poly.type
_entity_poly.pdbx_seq_one_letter_code
_entity_poly.pdbx_strand_id
1 'polypeptide(L)'
;MTTAQQAENKNQQTRTVAELVDYIQALTIEIQELYCLDEIPWVVGYSGGKDSTATLQLIWNAIAALPLEKRKKTIHVITTDTLVENPVVAVWVRKSLERMRVTAKEQKMPIEPHLLQPEIKETFWVSLIGKGYPTPRGKFRWCTDRLKIHPSNHFIRDVVRVNGEVILVLGTRKAESIKRAISMEKHQAGSLKD
;
A
#
# COMPACT_ATOMS: atom_id res chain seq x y z
N MET A 1 35.03 22.18 -2.28
CA MET A 1 34.40 21.28 -1.28
C MET A 1 33.37 22.09 -0.55
N THR A 2 32.09 21.87 -0.82
CA THR A 2 31.00 22.68 -0.26
C THR A 2 30.17 21.75 0.60
N THR A 3 30.38 21.83 1.90
CA THR A 3 29.69 21.05 2.92
C THR A 3 28.25 21.54 2.99
N ALA A 4 27.33 20.84 2.34
CA ALA A 4 25.91 21.06 2.54
C ALA A 4 25.53 20.42 3.89
N GLN A 5 25.45 21.25 4.93
CA GLN A 5 24.86 20.88 6.21
C GLN A 5 23.40 20.44 5.95
N GLN A 6 23.13 19.16 6.16
CA GLN A 6 21.78 18.64 6.22
C GLN A 6 21.11 19.22 7.45
N ALA A 7 19.97 19.88 7.25
CA ALA A 7 19.12 20.32 8.36
C ALA A 7 18.64 19.07 9.11
N GLU A 8 19.15 18.90 10.33
CA GLU A 8 18.72 17.86 11.26
C GLU A 8 17.23 18.03 11.58
N ASN A 9 16.46 16.97 11.36
CA ASN A 9 15.04 16.87 11.63
C ASN A 9 14.78 16.92 13.16
N LYS A 10 14.74 18.11 13.75
CA LYS A 10 14.62 18.37 15.19
C LYS A 10 13.24 18.09 15.82
N ASN A 11 12.43 17.16 15.31
CA ASN A 11 11.09 16.93 15.88
C ASN A 11 10.58 15.48 15.86
N GLN A 12 11.48 14.49 15.92
CA GLN A 12 11.06 13.13 16.28
C GLN A 12 11.11 13.01 17.80
N GLN A 13 9.95 13.12 18.47
CA GLN A 13 9.83 12.71 19.86
C GLN A 13 10.28 11.25 19.98
N THR A 14 11.37 11.03 20.71
CA THR A 14 11.91 9.70 20.99
C THR A 14 10.98 9.01 21.97
N ARG A 15 10.06 8.19 21.45
CA ARG A 15 9.15 7.38 22.28
C ARG A 15 9.93 6.24 22.94
N THR A 16 9.56 5.88 24.15
CA THR A 16 10.04 4.65 24.77
C THR A 16 9.42 3.43 24.10
N VAL A 17 10.01 2.24 24.32
CA VAL A 17 9.44 0.98 23.79
C VAL A 17 8.06 0.71 24.39
N ALA A 18 7.84 1.01 25.67
CA ALA A 18 6.55 0.84 26.32
C ALA A 18 5.47 1.72 25.66
N GLU A 19 5.76 3.01 25.47
CA GLU A 19 4.86 3.94 24.79
C GLU A 19 4.52 3.52 23.35
N LEU A 20 5.50 2.93 22.64
CA LEU A 20 5.25 2.40 21.31
C LEU A 20 4.29 1.21 21.33
N VAL A 21 4.44 0.30 22.31
CA VAL A 21 3.56 -0.87 22.47
C VAL A 21 2.13 -0.41 22.77
N ASP A 22 1.96 0.52 23.70
CA ASP A 22 0.65 1.07 24.05
C ASP A 22 0.00 1.75 22.84
N TYR A 23 0.80 2.49 22.06
CA TYR A 23 0.32 3.11 20.83
C TYR A 23 -0.12 2.08 19.78
N ILE A 24 0.62 0.98 19.62
CA ILE A 24 0.24 -0.11 18.72
C ILE A 24 -1.06 -0.78 19.19
N GLN A 25 -1.26 -0.93 20.50
CA GLN A 25 -2.51 -1.47 21.05
C GLN A 25 -3.70 -0.55 20.75
N ALA A 26 -3.55 0.76 20.94
CA ALA A 26 -4.58 1.74 20.59
C ALA A 26 -4.91 1.67 19.08
N LEU A 27 -3.89 1.62 18.21
CA LEU A 27 -4.10 1.46 16.76
C LEU A 27 -4.76 0.12 16.41
N THR A 28 -4.45 -0.94 17.15
CA THR A 28 -5.06 -2.26 16.94
C THR A 28 -6.57 -2.18 17.16
N ILE A 29 -7.01 -1.50 18.23
CA ILE A 29 -8.44 -1.30 18.53
C ILE A 29 -9.10 -0.45 17.43
N GLU A 30 -8.49 0.67 17.05
CA GLU A 30 -9.01 1.56 15.99
C GLU A 30 -9.17 0.81 14.65
N ILE A 31 -8.18 -0.03 14.27
CA ILE A 31 -8.26 -0.86 13.07
C ILE A 31 -9.41 -1.86 13.17
N GLN A 32 -9.60 -2.51 14.32
CA GLN A 32 -10.67 -3.49 14.53
C GLN A 32 -12.06 -2.84 14.47
N GLU A 33 -12.22 -1.67 15.09
CA GLU A 33 -13.45 -0.89 15.07
C GLU A 33 -13.81 -0.51 13.63
N LEU A 34 -12.88 0.10 12.90
CA LEU A 34 -13.09 0.48 11.50
C LEU A 34 -13.38 -0.75 10.63
N TYR A 35 -12.69 -1.87 10.86
CA TYR A 35 -12.91 -3.09 10.11
C TYR A 35 -14.29 -3.70 10.37
N CYS A 36 -14.82 -3.61 11.59
CA CYS A 36 -16.13 -4.17 11.96
C CYS A 36 -17.32 -3.22 11.71
N LEU A 37 -17.07 -1.95 11.37
CA LEU A 37 -18.10 -0.91 11.25
C LEU A 37 -19.06 -1.14 10.07
N ASP A 38 -18.55 -1.71 9.00
CA ASP A 38 -19.24 -1.89 7.71
C ASP A 38 -18.74 -3.16 6.99
N GLU A 39 -19.23 -3.43 5.79
CA GLU A 39 -18.80 -4.55 4.94
C GLU A 39 -17.97 -4.08 3.71
N ILE A 40 -17.51 -2.83 3.70
CA ILE A 40 -16.75 -2.23 2.60
C ILE A 40 -15.38 -2.91 2.49
N PRO A 41 -15.00 -3.50 1.35
CA PRO A 41 -13.73 -4.19 1.20
C PRO A 41 -12.56 -3.23 1.34
N TRP A 42 -11.43 -3.74 1.84
CA TRP A 42 -10.19 -2.97 1.96
C TRP A 42 -9.23 -3.34 0.83
N VAL A 43 -8.59 -2.34 0.24
CA VAL A 43 -7.46 -2.52 -0.69
C VAL A 43 -6.22 -1.96 -0.05
N VAL A 44 -5.26 -2.83 0.28
CA VAL A 44 -3.98 -2.46 0.88
C VAL A 44 -2.91 -2.39 -0.22
N GLY A 45 -2.32 -1.21 -0.40
CA GLY A 45 -1.20 -1.03 -1.32
C GLY A 45 0.09 -1.63 -0.74
N TYR A 46 0.55 -2.74 -1.31
CA TYR A 46 1.77 -3.44 -0.88
C TYR A 46 2.85 -3.37 -1.96
N SER A 47 4.00 -2.78 -1.64
CA SER A 47 5.19 -2.80 -2.51
C SER A 47 6.31 -3.69 -1.97
N GLY A 48 6.12 -4.22 -0.75
CA GLY A 48 7.15 -4.90 0.02
C GLY A 48 8.29 -4.00 0.52
N GLY A 49 8.12 -2.68 0.43
CA GLY A 49 8.92 -1.73 1.20
C GLY A 49 8.54 -1.73 2.68
N LYS A 50 9.38 -1.10 3.51
CA LYS A 50 9.19 -1.02 4.97
C LYS A 50 7.83 -0.45 5.37
N ASP A 51 7.38 0.62 4.72
CA ASP A 51 6.19 1.36 5.12
C ASP A 51 4.93 0.54 4.81
N SER A 52 4.81 0.05 3.57
CA SER A 52 3.69 -0.83 3.19
C SER A 52 3.67 -2.15 3.94
N THR A 53 4.85 -2.70 4.28
CA THR A 53 4.94 -3.93 5.07
C THR A 53 4.48 -3.69 6.50
N ALA A 54 4.89 -2.58 7.13
CA ALA A 54 4.43 -2.21 8.47
C ALA A 54 2.92 -1.97 8.50
N THR A 55 2.37 -1.24 7.53
CA THR A 55 0.91 -1.05 7.40
C THR A 55 0.17 -2.38 7.30
N LEU A 56 0.62 -3.29 6.43
CA LEU A 56 0.01 -4.60 6.28
C LEU A 56 0.13 -5.43 7.57
N GLN A 57 1.28 -5.39 8.26
CA GLN A 57 1.48 -6.12 9.52
C GLN A 57 0.56 -5.61 10.64
N LEU A 58 0.34 -4.29 10.75
CA LEU A 58 -0.59 -3.73 11.73
C LEU A 58 -2.03 -4.23 11.48
N ILE A 59 -2.47 -4.19 10.21
CA ILE A 59 -3.79 -4.72 9.83
C ILE A 59 -3.87 -6.22 10.11
N TRP A 60 -2.88 -6.99 9.66
CA TRP A 60 -2.84 -8.44 9.84
C TRP A 60 -2.98 -8.82 11.31
N ASN A 61 -2.17 -8.22 12.17
CA ASN A 61 -2.17 -8.53 13.61
C ASN A 61 -3.48 -8.12 14.27
N ALA A 62 -4.04 -6.96 13.91
CA ALA A 62 -5.32 -6.51 14.43
C ALA A 62 -6.47 -7.45 14.05
N ILE A 63 -6.55 -7.88 12.79
CA ILE A 63 -7.60 -8.79 12.34
C ILE A 63 -7.38 -10.22 12.87
N ALA A 64 -6.13 -10.66 13.01
CA ALA A 64 -5.80 -11.96 13.58
C ALA A 64 -6.18 -12.09 15.06
N ALA A 65 -6.28 -10.97 15.79
CA ALA A 65 -6.74 -10.93 17.18
C ALA A 65 -8.29 -10.97 17.31
N LEU A 66 -9.05 -10.75 16.22
CA LEU A 66 -10.50 -10.86 16.25
C LEU A 66 -10.97 -12.32 16.28
N PRO A 67 -12.14 -12.63 16.87
CA PRO A 67 -12.80 -13.93 16.71
C PRO A 67 -13.02 -14.25 15.22
N LEU A 68 -12.94 -15.53 14.84
CA LEU A 68 -13.06 -15.97 13.44
C LEU A 68 -14.37 -15.50 12.80
N GLU A 69 -15.43 -15.43 13.59
CA GLU A 69 -16.77 -15.04 13.17
C GLU A 69 -16.83 -13.58 12.73
N LYS A 70 -15.91 -12.72 13.20
CA LYS A 70 -15.82 -11.32 12.78
C LYS A 70 -14.94 -11.12 11.55
N ARG A 71 -14.14 -12.11 11.14
CA ARG A 71 -13.19 -12.00 10.02
C ARG A 71 -13.86 -12.21 8.66
N LYS A 72 -14.88 -11.41 8.35
CA LYS A 72 -15.72 -11.60 7.15
C LYS A 72 -15.33 -10.72 5.96
N LYS A 73 -14.98 -9.46 6.22
CA LYS A 73 -14.65 -8.46 5.20
C LYS A 73 -13.33 -8.79 4.48
N THR A 74 -13.40 -8.90 3.17
CA THR A 74 -12.22 -9.18 2.34
C THR A 74 -11.24 -8.01 2.33
N ILE A 75 -9.96 -8.34 2.50
CA ILE A 75 -8.82 -7.43 2.45
C ILE A 75 -7.96 -7.83 1.25
N HIS A 76 -8.06 -7.07 0.16
CA HIS A 76 -7.24 -7.26 -1.02
C HIS A 76 -5.87 -6.61 -0.82
N VAL A 77 -4.79 -7.38 -0.94
CA VAL A 77 -3.42 -6.86 -0.89
C VAL A 77 -2.90 -6.80 -2.32
N ILE A 78 -2.68 -5.60 -2.84
CA ILE A 78 -2.29 -5.42 -4.25
C ILE A 78 -0.82 -5.02 -4.38
N THR A 79 -0.14 -5.64 -5.35
CA THR A 79 1.21 -5.25 -5.77
C THR A 79 1.30 -5.23 -7.28
N THR A 80 1.90 -4.19 -7.85
CA THR A 80 2.10 -4.10 -9.30
C THR A 80 3.52 -4.49 -9.71
N ASP A 81 3.63 -5.53 -10.53
CA ASP A 81 4.85 -5.89 -11.24
C ASP A 81 4.94 -5.09 -12.54
N THR A 82 5.96 -4.24 -12.64
CA THR A 82 6.17 -3.39 -13.83
C THR A 82 6.80 -4.14 -14.99
N LEU A 83 7.23 -5.39 -14.78
CA LEU A 83 7.99 -6.21 -15.72
C LEU A 83 9.38 -5.65 -16.07
N VAL A 84 9.82 -4.61 -15.36
CA VAL A 84 11.15 -4.00 -15.49
C VAL A 84 11.84 -3.80 -14.13
N GLU A 85 11.30 -4.40 -13.08
CA GLU A 85 11.95 -4.44 -11.76
C GLU A 85 13.23 -5.28 -11.80
N ASN A 86 14.11 -5.07 -10.82
CA ASN A 86 15.25 -5.97 -10.62
C ASN A 86 14.73 -7.43 -10.41
N PRO A 87 15.28 -8.44 -11.12
CA PRO A 87 14.82 -9.82 -11.01
C PRO A 87 14.78 -10.36 -9.57
N VAL A 88 15.75 -9.97 -8.73
CA VAL A 88 15.80 -10.38 -7.32
C VAL A 88 14.62 -9.81 -6.55
N VAL A 89 14.29 -8.54 -6.78
CA VAL A 89 13.15 -7.86 -6.14
C VAL A 89 11.84 -8.47 -6.63
N ALA A 90 11.70 -8.72 -7.93
CA ALA A 90 10.50 -9.34 -8.49
C ALA A 90 10.25 -10.74 -7.91
N VAL A 91 11.29 -11.58 -7.80
CA VAL A 91 11.19 -12.90 -7.17
C VAL A 91 10.83 -12.79 -5.68
N TRP A 92 11.46 -11.87 -4.95
CA TRP A 92 11.16 -11.68 -3.54
C TRP A 92 9.71 -11.25 -3.29
N VAL A 93 9.18 -10.31 -4.08
CA VAL A 93 7.76 -9.88 -4.01
C VAL A 93 6.83 -11.06 -4.30
N ARG A 94 7.09 -11.83 -5.36
CA ARG A 94 6.25 -13.00 -5.70
C ARG A 94 6.24 -14.04 -4.59
N LYS A 95 7.41 -14.34 -4.00
CA LYS A 95 7.52 -15.23 -2.83
C LYS A 95 6.77 -14.67 -1.61
N SER A 96 6.82 -13.37 -1.40
CA SER A 96 6.09 -12.71 -0.30
C SER A 96 4.58 -12.88 -0.46
N LEU A 97 4.03 -12.63 -1.66
CA LEU A 97 2.60 -12.83 -1.93
C LEU A 97 2.19 -14.30 -1.79
N GLU A 98 3.03 -15.24 -2.22
CA GLU A 98 2.73 -16.66 -2.06
C GLU A 98 2.71 -17.08 -0.59
N ARG A 99 3.70 -16.64 0.18
CA ARG A 99 3.72 -16.89 1.63
C ARG A 99 2.51 -16.27 2.32
N MET A 100 2.13 -15.06 1.92
CA MET A 100 0.95 -14.38 2.41
C MET A 100 -0.34 -15.18 2.14
N ARG A 101 -0.48 -15.75 0.94
CA ARG A 101 -1.62 -16.60 0.57
C ARG A 101 -1.71 -17.85 1.44
N VAL A 102 -0.58 -18.55 1.60
CA VAL A 102 -0.50 -19.77 2.44
C VAL A 102 -0.87 -19.44 3.88
N THR A 103 -0.23 -18.42 4.47
CA THR A 103 -0.46 -18.03 5.87
C THR A 103 -1.88 -17.48 6.08
N ALA A 104 -2.46 -16.77 5.12
CA ALA A 104 -3.84 -16.31 5.21
C ALA A 104 -4.80 -17.49 5.32
N LYS A 105 -4.60 -18.55 4.53
CA LYS A 105 -5.41 -19.77 4.59
C LYS A 105 -5.23 -20.50 5.92
N GLU A 106 -3.99 -20.69 6.38
CA GLU A 106 -3.68 -21.35 7.65
C GLU A 106 -4.32 -20.64 8.85
N GLN A 107 -4.28 -19.30 8.86
CA GLN A 107 -4.80 -18.48 9.95
C GLN A 107 -6.27 -18.08 9.77
N LYS A 108 -6.94 -18.57 8.71
CA LYS A 108 -8.31 -18.18 8.34
C LYS A 108 -8.48 -16.65 8.29
N MET A 109 -7.53 -15.98 7.66
CA MET A 109 -7.53 -14.54 7.45
C MET A 109 -8.27 -14.20 6.17
N PRO A 110 -9.08 -13.13 6.14
CA PRO A 110 -9.81 -12.70 4.96
C PRO A 110 -8.91 -11.86 4.04
N ILE A 111 -7.69 -12.33 3.79
CA ILE A 111 -6.65 -11.60 3.05
C ILE A 111 -6.37 -12.29 1.71
N GLU A 112 -6.47 -11.52 0.64
CA GLU A 112 -6.23 -12.00 -0.72
C GLU A 112 -5.11 -11.20 -1.40
N PRO A 113 -3.93 -11.80 -1.62
CA PRO A 113 -2.85 -11.15 -2.35
C PRO A 113 -3.04 -11.23 -3.87
N HIS A 114 -2.85 -10.09 -4.55
CA HIS A 114 -3.02 -9.90 -6.00
C HIS A 114 -1.76 -9.31 -6.62
N LEU A 115 -1.20 -9.99 -7.63
CA LEU A 115 -0.11 -9.48 -8.44
C LEU A 115 -0.68 -8.84 -9.72
N LEU A 116 -0.64 -7.52 -9.79
CA LEU A 116 -1.14 -6.74 -10.92
C LEU A 116 -0.02 -6.55 -11.94
N GLN A 117 -0.39 -6.46 -13.22
CA GLN A 117 0.53 -6.22 -14.33
C GLN A 117 -0.06 -5.19 -15.29
N PRO A 118 0.78 -4.41 -15.98
CA PRO A 118 0.32 -3.56 -17.08
C PRO A 118 -0.25 -4.40 -18.22
N GLU A 119 -1.28 -3.87 -18.89
CA GLU A 119 -1.73 -4.43 -20.16
C GLU A 119 -0.57 -4.45 -21.16
N ILE A 120 -0.54 -5.46 -22.05
CA ILE A 120 0.55 -5.66 -23.02
C ILE A 120 0.89 -4.37 -23.78
N LYS A 121 -0.15 -3.64 -24.23
CA LYS A 121 -0.01 -2.38 -24.97
C LYS A 121 0.66 -1.26 -24.16
N GLU A 122 0.68 -1.36 -22.84
CA GLU A 122 1.22 -0.37 -21.91
C GLU A 122 2.57 -0.78 -21.32
N THR A 123 3.01 -2.02 -21.56
CA THR A 123 4.31 -2.52 -21.09
C THR A 123 5.46 -1.64 -21.55
N PHE A 124 6.55 -1.66 -20.79
CA PHE A 124 7.68 -0.78 -20.99
C PHE A 124 8.28 -0.89 -22.41
N TRP A 125 8.54 -2.12 -22.87
CA TRP A 125 9.18 -2.34 -24.17
C TRP A 125 8.25 -2.04 -25.35
N VAL A 126 6.95 -2.33 -25.23
CA VAL A 126 5.97 -1.94 -26.24
C VAL A 126 5.85 -0.41 -26.34
N SER A 127 5.87 0.29 -25.20
CA SER A 127 5.80 1.75 -25.20
C SER A 127 7.10 2.39 -25.72
N LEU A 128 8.26 1.92 -25.26
CA LEU A 128 9.57 2.47 -25.62
C LEU A 128 9.94 2.15 -27.08
N ILE A 129 9.99 0.87 -27.44
CA ILE A 129 10.45 0.42 -28.76
C ILE A 129 9.29 0.42 -29.76
N GLY A 130 8.15 -0.16 -29.39
CA GLY A 130 7.02 -0.32 -30.29
C GLY A 130 6.32 1.00 -30.66
N LYS A 131 6.08 1.87 -29.68
CA LYS A 131 5.40 3.17 -29.86
C LYS A 131 6.36 4.35 -29.98
N GLY A 132 7.67 4.13 -29.82
CA GLY A 132 8.68 5.19 -29.92
C GLY A 132 8.64 6.23 -28.79
N TYR A 133 8.14 5.87 -27.60
CA TYR A 133 8.12 6.82 -26.48
C TYR A 133 9.56 7.16 -26.08
N PRO A 134 9.86 8.42 -25.68
CA PRO A 134 11.19 8.74 -25.21
C PRO A 134 11.48 8.00 -23.90
N THR A 135 12.73 7.60 -23.71
CA THR A 135 13.18 6.94 -22.47
C THR A 135 12.73 7.75 -21.24
N PRO A 136 12.13 7.10 -20.21
CA PRO A 136 11.69 7.80 -19.03
C PRO A 136 12.82 8.58 -18.38
N ARG A 137 12.55 9.85 -18.08
CA ARG A 137 13.48 10.76 -17.41
C ARG A 137 12.80 11.36 -16.19
N GLY A 138 13.56 11.95 -15.28
CA GLY A 138 13.03 12.47 -14.02
C GLY A 138 11.80 13.37 -14.15
N LYS A 139 11.72 14.18 -15.21
CA LYS A 139 10.59 15.09 -15.52
C LYS A 139 9.53 14.48 -16.46
N PHE A 140 9.81 13.35 -17.09
CA PHE A 140 8.92 12.69 -18.05
C PHE A 140 8.81 11.20 -17.72
N ARG A 141 7.91 10.88 -16.76
CA ARG A 141 7.76 9.56 -16.14
C ARG A 141 6.48 8.86 -16.57
N TRP A 142 6.26 8.74 -17.88
CA TRP A 142 5.09 8.03 -18.44
C TRP A 142 4.96 6.58 -17.92
N CYS A 143 6.08 5.98 -17.51
CA CYS A 143 6.09 4.63 -16.96
C CYS A 143 5.38 4.52 -15.59
N THR A 144 5.34 5.58 -14.77
CA THR A 144 4.63 5.54 -13.49
C THR A 144 3.14 5.33 -13.70
N ASP A 145 2.55 6.13 -14.59
CA ASP A 145 1.11 6.07 -14.86
C ASP A 145 0.74 4.70 -15.44
N ARG A 146 1.44 4.28 -16.50
CA ARG A 146 1.14 3.05 -17.23
C ARG A 146 1.48 1.78 -16.47
N LEU A 147 2.62 1.74 -15.79
CA LEU A 147 3.12 0.49 -15.20
C LEU A 147 2.70 0.30 -13.73
N LYS A 148 2.26 1.35 -13.03
CA LYS A 148 1.85 1.27 -11.61
C LYS A 148 0.42 1.77 -11.37
N ILE A 149 0.07 2.94 -11.87
CA ILE A 149 -1.21 3.59 -11.55
C ILE A 149 -2.37 2.94 -12.33
N HIS A 150 -2.26 2.75 -13.65
CA HIS A 150 -3.32 2.16 -14.45
C HIS A 150 -3.71 0.74 -14.00
N PRO A 151 -2.77 -0.19 -13.73
CA PRO A 151 -3.10 -1.52 -13.22
C PRO A 151 -3.82 -1.46 -11.88
N SER A 152 -3.33 -0.63 -10.95
CA SER A 152 -3.95 -0.46 -9.63
C SER A 152 -5.36 0.13 -9.74
N ASN A 153 -5.54 1.18 -10.55
CA ASN A 153 -6.84 1.81 -10.78
C ASN A 153 -7.82 0.87 -11.49
N HIS A 154 -7.35 -0.01 -12.37
CA HIS A 154 -8.22 -1.01 -12.98
C HIS A 154 -8.76 -1.96 -11.93
N PHE A 155 -7.88 -2.55 -11.11
CA PHE A 155 -8.28 -3.45 -10.04
C PHE A 155 -9.24 -2.77 -9.05
N ILE A 156 -8.90 -1.57 -8.58
CA ILE A 156 -9.74 -0.81 -7.63
C ILE A 156 -11.12 -0.54 -8.23
N ARG A 157 -11.20 -0.15 -9.51
CA ARG A 157 -12.49 0.08 -10.18
C ARG A 157 -13.31 -1.20 -10.30
N ASP A 158 -12.67 -2.35 -10.50
CA ASP A 158 -13.39 -3.62 -10.59
C ASP A 158 -13.94 -4.05 -9.23
N VAL A 159 -13.19 -3.85 -8.14
CA VAL A 159 -13.71 -4.04 -6.77
C VAL A 159 -14.88 -3.09 -6.51
N VAL A 160 -14.74 -1.80 -6.84
CA VAL A 160 -15.82 -0.80 -6.69
C VAL A 160 -17.07 -1.18 -7.50
N ARG A 161 -16.92 -1.74 -8.70
CA ARG A 161 -18.06 -2.19 -9.52
C ARG A 161 -18.86 -3.30 -8.87
N VAL A 162 -18.21 -4.17 -8.09
CA VAL A 162 -18.84 -5.29 -7.41
C VAL A 162 -19.41 -4.87 -6.05
N ASN A 163 -18.71 -4.00 -5.33
CA ASN A 163 -18.98 -3.68 -3.93
C ASN A 163 -19.58 -2.28 -3.69
N GLY A 164 -19.69 -1.45 -4.73
CA GLY A 164 -20.15 -0.05 -4.65
C GLY A 164 -19.06 0.92 -4.21
N GLU A 165 -18.26 0.55 -3.21
CA GLU A 165 -17.18 1.36 -2.65
C GLU A 165 -16.03 0.51 -2.11
N VAL A 166 -14.92 1.16 -1.75
CA VAL A 166 -13.70 0.50 -1.25
C VAL A 166 -12.90 1.43 -0.35
N ILE A 167 -12.28 0.89 0.69
CA ILE A 167 -11.33 1.62 1.54
C ILE A 167 -9.91 1.34 1.05
N LEU A 168 -9.21 2.38 0.58
CA LEU A 168 -7.83 2.28 0.13
C LEU A 168 -6.86 2.59 1.29
N VAL A 169 -6.04 1.61 1.67
CA VAL A 169 -5.07 1.73 2.77
C VAL A 169 -3.65 1.81 2.21
N LEU A 170 -2.95 2.91 2.54
CA LEU A 170 -1.61 3.21 2.02
C LEU A 170 -0.62 3.53 3.15
N GLY A 171 0.59 2.98 3.07
CA GLY A 171 1.69 3.27 4.00
C GLY A 171 2.40 4.59 3.70
N THR A 172 1.70 5.72 3.77
CA THR A 172 2.28 7.07 3.57
C THR A 172 2.70 7.72 4.87
N ARG A 173 3.81 8.47 4.88
CA ARG A 173 4.29 9.20 6.07
C ARG A 173 4.29 10.70 5.84
N LYS A 174 3.78 11.48 6.82
CA LYS A 174 3.86 12.95 6.81
C LYS A 174 5.32 13.43 6.73
N ALA A 175 6.23 12.74 7.41
CA ALA A 175 7.66 13.03 7.40
C ALA A 175 8.41 12.61 6.11
N GLU A 176 7.71 12.10 5.10
CA GLU A 176 8.36 11.66 3.85
C GLU A 176 8.78 12.83 2.95
N SER A 177 7.98 13.90 2.91
CA SER A 177 8.37 15.19 2.30
C SER A 177 7.38 16.28 2.68
N ILE A 178 7.82 17.54 2.64
CA ILE A 178 6.94 18.72 2.84
C ILE A 178 5.74 18.67 1.88
N LYS A 179 5.96 18.31 0.61
CA LYS A 179 4.89 18.17 -0.38
C LYS A 179 3.87 17.08 -0.01
N ARG A 180 4.34 15.93 0.50
CA ARG A 180 3.44 14.86 0.97
C ARG A 180 2.67 15.27 2.22
N ALA A 181 3.32 15.97 3.16
CA ALA A 181 2.63 16.50 4.34
C ALA A 181 1.46 17.42 3.97
N ILE A 182 1.71 18.42 3.10
CA ILE A 182 0.68 19.34 2.61
C ILE A 182 -0.45 18.59 1.89
N SER A 183 -0.10 17.61 1.05
CA SER A 183 -1.11 16.80 0.35
C SER A 183 -1.97 16.01 1.33
N MET A 184 -1.35 15.38 2.34
CA MET A 184 -2.06 14.61 3.37
C MET A 184 -2.97 15.52 4.21
N GLU A 185 -2.51 16.72 4.59
CA GLU A 185 -3.31 17.70 5.32
C GLU A 185 -4.53 18.15 4.51
N LYS A 186 -4.36 18.40 3.20
CA LYS A 186 -5.46 18.75 2.30
C LYS A 186 -6.52 17.65 2.23
N HIS A 187 -6.11 16.39 2.13
CA HIS A 187 -7.05 15.27 2.10
C HIS A 187 -7.68 14.98 3.47
N GLN A 188 -6.94 15.20 4.56
CA GLN A 188 -7.45 15.07 5.93
C GLN A 188 -8.54 16.11 6.23
N ALA A 189 -8.42 17.33 5.70
CA ALA A 189 -9.41 18.40 5.88
C ALA A 189 -10.77 18.11 5.22
N GLY A 190 -10.81 17.21 4.21
CA GLY A 190 -12.04 16.75 3.57
C GLY A 190 -12.55 15.41 4.08
N SER A 191 -11.89 14.81 5.09
CA SER A 191 -12.34 13.56 5.69
C SER A 191 -13.58 13.84 6.51
N LEU A 192 -14.69 13.17 6.17
CA LEU A 192 -15.91 13.16 6.95
C LEU A 192 -15.58 12.59 8.34
N LYS A 193 -15.49 13.48 9.33
CA LYS A 193 -15.65 13.14 10.73
C LYS A 193 -17.04 13.63 11.10
N ASP A 194 -18.02 12.75 10.97
CA ASP A 194 -19.28 12.84 11.72
C ASP A 194 -19.34 11.61 12.63
#